data_AF-A0A5C6S1M1-F1
#
_entry.id   AF-A0A5C6S1M1-F1
#
_cell.length_a   1.000
_cell.length_b   1.000
_cell.length_c   1.000
_cell.angle_alpha   90.00
_cell.angle_beta   90.00
_cell.angle_gamma   90.00
#
_symmetry.space_group_name_H-M   'P 1'
#
loop_
_entity.id
_entity.type
_entity.pdbx_description
1 polymer ?
#
loop_
_entity_poly.entity_id
_entity_poly.type
_entity_poly.pdbx_seq_one_letter_code
_entity_poly.pdbx_strand_id
1 'polypeptide(L)'
;MADESELDLWNAEYEDEVKIDDLSSIVVYSRDWTVETIISQIQQGNIDLDPAFQRRNAWNDHKRSKLIESLISGLPVPQIVLAEDQAKKGSFIVIDGKQRLLAISGFVDPDKFPYWKSDKLKGLTTRPDLDGVNMRDLSSQINYETEHRQFLNADIRCTIITGYKSEQVLYDIFYRLNSASVPLSSQELRQVLNRGAFSELIMTETNRVIPLHEVMGLSGPDPRLRDAEILLRYIALCTRGNEYRGNLSAFLTDTLRYGNENWPQEEKKTSRLGL
;
A
#
# COMPACT_ATOMS: atom_id res chain seq x y z
N MET A 1 -10.44 -12.48 10.69
CA MET A 1 -9.41 -11.60 11.27
C MET A 1 -8.18 -12.46 11.39
N ALA A 2 -7.10 -12.16 10.67
CA ALA A 2 -5.84 -12.85 10.95
C ALA A 2 -5.38 -12.43 12.35
N ASP A 3 -5.07 -13.41 13.18
CA ASP A 3 -4.56 -13.25 14.54
C ASP A 3 -3.20 -12.53 14.47
N GLU A 4 -2.89 -11.67 15.44
CA GLU A 4 -1.57 -11.01 15.55
C GLU A 4 -0.43 -12.06 15.56
N SER A 5 -0.71 -13.26 16.09
CA SER A 5 0.26 -14.38 16.10
C SER A 5 0.57 -14.99 14.73
N GLU A 6 -0.34 -14.89 13.74
CA GLU A 6 -0.07 -15.40 12.38
C GLU A 6 0.83 -14.47 11.57
N LEU A 7 0.75 -13.15 11.83
CA LEU A 7 1.64 -12.17 11.21
C LEU A 7 3.09 -12.35 11.69
N ASP A 8 3.29 -12.63 12.97
CA ASP A 8 4.63 -12.87 13.53
C ASP A 8 5.31 -14.11 12.94
N LEU A 9 4.56 -15.19 12.66
CA LEU A 9 5.10 -16.42 12.07
C LEU A 9 5.46 -16.27 10.59
N TRP A 10 4.76 -15.42 9.83
CA TRP A 10 5.07 -15.16 8.42
C TRP A 10 6.20 -14.14 8.22
N ASN A 11 6.47 -13.30 9.23
CA ASN A 11 7.49 -12.26 9.17
C ASN A 11 8.87 -12.68 9.71
N ALA A 12 8.99 -13.87 10.30
CA ALA A 12 10.27 -14.44 10.74
C ALA A 12 11.27 -14.73 9.58
N GLU A 13 10.86 -14.58 8.32
CA GLU A 13 11.67 -14.84 7.12
C GLU A 13 12.60 -13.68 6.70
N TYR A 14 12.70 -12.60 7.49
CA TYR A 14 13.57 -11.45 7.22
C TYR A 14 14.85 -11.48 8.07
N GLU A 15 15.65 -12.54 7.94
CA GLU A 15 16.95 -12.67 8.64
C GLU A 15 18.15 -12.24 7.77
N ASP A 16 17.95 -11.55 6.64
CA ASP A 16 19.08 -10.87 5.99
C ASP A 16 19.33 -9.54 6.72
N GLU A 17 20.33 -9.55 7.62
CA GLU A 17 20.76 -8.38 8.37
C GLU A 17 21.16 -7.24 7.41
N VAL A 18 20.44 -6.11 7.49
CA VAL A 18 20.86 -4.86 6.87
C VAL A 18 22.20 -4.47 7.46
N LYS A 19 23.24 -4.35 6.62
CA LYS A 19 24.58 -3.99 7.10
C LYS A 19 24.61 -2.51 7.45
N ILE A 20 25.45 -2.13 8.41
CA ILE A 20 25.63 -0.72 8.82
C ILE A 20 26.01 0.16 7.62
N ASP A 21 26.80 -0.37 6.69
CA ASP A 21 27.19 0.35 5.47
C ASP A 21 26.00 0.68 4.55
N ASP A 22 24.92 -0.11 4.60
CA ASP A 22 23.70 0.13 3.82
C ASP A 22 22.87 1.29 4.41
N LEU A 23 23.06 1.59 5.69
CA LEU A 23 22.39 2.69 6.39
C LEU A 23 23.12 4.03 6.24
N SER A 24 24.43 4.01 5.94
CA SER A 24 25.30 5.20 5.92
C SER A 24 24.87 6.33 4.98
N SER A 25 24.16 6.01 3.89
CA SER A 25 23.70 6.98 2.88
C SER A 25 22.24 7.38 3.04
N ILE A 26 21.52 6.79 3.99
CA ILE A 26 20.11 7.10 4.20
C ILE A 26 19.99 8.50 4.76
N VAL A 27 19.17 9.31 4.10
CA VAL A 27 18.76 10.62 4.61
C VAL A 27 17.27 10.56 4.88
N VAL A 28 16.89 10.92 6.10
CA VAL A 28 15.50 11.03 6.53
C VAL A 28 15.20 12.49 6.82
N TYR A 29 14.15 13.02 6.20
CA TYR A 29 13.68 14.37 6.45
C TYR A 29 12.15 14.43 6.42
N SER A 30 11.57 15.42 7.07
CA SER A 30 10.11 15.57 7.12
C SER A 30 9.64 16.76 6.29
N ARG A 31 8.42 16.65 5.75
CA ARG A 31 7.65 17.73 5.15
C ARG A 31 6.25 17.68 5.72
N ASP A 32 5.70 18.81 6.14
CA ASP A 32 4.30 18.87 6.52
C ASP A 32 3.51 19.29 5.26
N TRP A 33 2.86 18.33 4.62
CA TRP A 33 2.09 18.56 3.40
C TRP A 33 0.63 18.76 3.72
N THR A 34 0.01 19.79 3.14
CA THR A 34 -1.44 19.95 3.18
C THR A 34 -2.13 18.81 2.44
N VAL A 35 -3.39 18.53 2.79
CA VAL A 35 -4.25 17.61 2.04
C VAL A 35 -4.28 17.99 0.56
N GLU A 36 -4.39 19.28 0.23
CA GLU A 36 -4.31 19.75 -1.15
C GLU A 36 -3.00 19.35 -1.85
N THR A 37 -1.86 19.51 -1.16
CA THR A 37 -0.56 19.11 -1.70
C THR A 37 -0.50 17.60 -1.93
N ILE A 38 -0.98 16.80 -0.98
CA ILE A 38 -1.03 15.33 -1.08
C ILE A 38 -1.86 14.90 -2.31
N ILE A 39 -3.06 15.47 -2.47
CA ILE A 39 -3.93 15.20 -3.62
C ILE A 39 -3.21 15.55 -4.92
N SER A 40 -2.56 16.71 -4.98
CA SER A 40 -1.81 17.15 -6.16
C SER A 40 -0.66 16.18 -6.52
N GLN A 41 0.10 15.72 -5.53
CA GLN A 41 1.17 14.72 -5.73
C GLN A 41 0.62 13.40 -6.29
N ILE A 42 -0.55 12.96 -5.82
CA ILE A 42 -1.21 11.74 -6.29
C ILE A 42 -1.74 11.93 -7.72
N GLN A 43 -2.40 13.05 -8.00
CA GLN A 43 -2.97 13.34 -9.32
C GLN A 43 -1.90 13.46 -10.40
N GLN A 44 -0.73 14.02 -10.06
CA GLN A 44 0.43 14.09 -10.94
C GLN A 44 1.17 12.75 -11.12
N GLY A 45 0.78 11.71 -10.35
CA GLY A 45 1.45 10.40 -10.39
C GLY A 45 2.85 10.43 -9.76
N ASN A 46 3.10 11.36 -8.85
CA ASN A 46 4.33 11.38 -8.04
C ASN A 46 4.19 10.44 -6.84
N ILE A 47 2.99 10.33 -6.25
CA ILE A 47 2.67 9.28 -5.28
C ILE A 47 1.77 8.28 -5.99
N ASP A 48 2.28 7.07 -6.18
CA ASP A 48 1.55 6.05 -6.90
C ASP A 48 0.66 5.23 -5.97
N LEU A 49 -0.65 5.44 -6.10
CA LEU A 49 -1.71 4.65 -5.46
C LEU A 49 -2.24 3.52 -6.37
N ASP A 50 -1.36 2.87 -7.13
CA ASP A 50 -1.59 1.72 -8.04
C ASP A 50 -2.94 0.99 -7.93
N PRO A 51 -3.84 1.10 -8.93
CA PRO A 51 -5.16 0.47 -8.88
C PRO A 51 -5.17 -1.07 -8.78
N ALA A 52 -4.14 -1.78 -9.26
CA ALA A 52 -4.16 -3.24 -9.39
C ALA A 52 -3.90 -3.96 -8.05
N PHE A 53 -2.99 -3.41 -7.22
CA PHE A 53 -2.65 -3.92 -5.88
C PHE A 53 -3.59 -3.39 -4.78
N GLN A 54 -4.56 -2.53 -5.13
CA GLN A 54 -5.22 -1.65 -4.15
C GLN A 54 -6.74 -1.79 -4.06
N ARG A 55 -7.34 -2.73 -4.81
CA ARG A 55 -8.76 -3.07 -4.68
C ARG A 55 -9.14 -3.69 -3.34
N ARG A 56 -8.16 -4.18 -2.59
CA ARG A 56 -8.37 -4.97 -1.38
C ARG A 56 -8.10 -4.15 -0.11
N ASN A 57 -8.71 -2.97 -0.05
CA ASN A 57 -8.50 -1.97 0.99
C ASN A 57 -8.98 -2.46 2.37
N ALA A 58 -8.12 -2.34 3.39
CA ALA A 58 -8.38 -2.86 4.74
C ALA A 58 -9.33 -1.99 5.59
N TRP A 59 -9.46 -0.69 5.28
CA TRP A 59 -10.34 0.19 6.05
C TRP A 59 -11.80 0.04 5.62
N ASN A 60 -12.72 0.22 6.56
CA ASN A 60 -14.12 0.42 6.24
C ASN A 60 -14.42 1.93 6.16
N ASP A 61 -15.54 2.31 5.55
CA ASP A 61 -15.90 3.73 5.38
C ASP A 61 -16.05 4.48 6.71
N HIS A 62 -16.37 3.79 7.82
CA HIS A 62 -16.43 4.43 9.13
C HIS A 62 -15.04 4.91 9.59
N LYS A 63 -14.02 4.05 9.45
CA LYS A 63 -12.62 4.40 9.76
C LYS A 63 -12.11 5.50 8.83
N ARG A 64 -12.51 5.49 7.55
CA ARG A 64 -12.21 6.58 6.60
C ARG A 64 -12.88 7.89 7.03
N SER A 65 -14.16 7.84 7.42
CA SER A 65 -14.94 9.00 7.87
C SER A 65 -14.28 9.66 9.08
N LYS A 66 -13.81 8.87 10.05
CA LYS A 66 -13.06 9.38 11.21
C LYS A 66 -11.77 10.11 10.85
N LEU A 67 -11.04 9.65 9.81
CA LEU A 67 -9.87 10.37 9.34
C LEU A 67 -10.24 11.75 8.78
N ILE A 68 -11.30 11.81 7.95
CA ILE A 68 -11.76 13.09 7.38
C ILE A 68 -12.27 14.03 8.49
N GLU A 69 -13.01 13.51 9.47
CA GLU A 69 -13.43 14.25 10.67
C GLU A 69 -12.24 14.82 11.44
N SER A 70 -11.18 14.02 11.66
CA SER A 70 -9.95 14.48 12.31
C SER A 70 -9.28 15.61 11.55
N LEU A 71 -9.15 15.48 10.22
CA LEU A 71 -8.52 16.50 9.38
C LEU A 71 -9.29 17.83 9.41
N ILE A 72 -10.63 17.78 9.25
CA ILE A 72 -11.48 18.98 9.33
C ILE A 72 -11.40 19.61 10.74
N SER A 73 -11.32 18.79 11.78
CA SER A 73 -11.30 19.25 13.17
C SER A 73 -9.92 19.69 13.65
N GLY A 74 -8.88 19.61 12.81
CA GLY A 74 -7.50 19.93 13.20
C GLY A 74 -6.92 18.99 14.26
N LEU A 75 -7.42 17.74 14.35
CA LEU A 75 -6.91 16.73 15.26
C LEU A 75 -5.65 16.08 14.68
N PRO A 76 -4.67 15.72 15.53
CA PRO A 76 -3.44 15.09 15.06
C PRO A 76 -3.74 13.75 14.38
N VAL A 77 -3.17 13.56 13.20
CA VAL A 77 -3.20 12.28 12.47
C VAL A 77 -1.79 11.70 12.38
N PRO A 78 -1.64 10.37 12.35
CA PRO A 78 -0.31 9.77 12.21
C PRO A 78 0.32 10.13 10.86
N GLN A 79 1.65 10.26 10.87
CA GLN A 79 2.45 10.64 9.71
C GLN A 79 2.30 9.68 8.52
N ILE A 80 2.61 10.13 7.32
CA ILE A 80 2.82 9.29 6.14
C ILE A 80 4.32 9.04 6.01
N VAL A 81 4.73 7.82 5.69
CA VAL A 81 6.14 7.51 5.43
C VAL A 81 6.31 7.16 3.97
N LEU A 82 7.21 7.88 3.31
CA LEU A 82 7.49 7.78 1.89
C LEU A 82 8.97 7.47 1.68
N ALA A 83 9.28 6.68 0.66
CA ALA A 83 10.63 6.55 0.13
C ALA A 83 10.69 7.22 -1.25
N GLU A 84 11.72 7.99 -1.54
CA GLU A 84 11.94 8.52 -2.88
C GLU A 84 12.24 7.36 -3.85
N ASP A 85 11.56 7.37 -5.00
CA ASP A 85 11.78 6.36 -6.03
C ASP A 85 13.13 6.60 -6.72
N GLN A 86 14.01 5.60 -6.68
CA GLN A 86 15.32 5.65 -7.32
C GLN A 86 15.25 5.63 -8.84
N ALA A 87 14.23 4.99 -9.41
CA ALA A 87 14.03 4.94 -10.85
C ALA A 87 13.38 6.23 -11.39
N LYS A 88 12.59 6.92 -10.56
CA LYS A 88 11.84 8.12 -10.95
C LYS A 88 11.98 9.25 -9.91
N LYS A 89 13.00 10.08 -10.07
CA LYS A 89 13.28 11.23 -9.20
C LYS A 89 12.04 12.12 -9.01
N GLY A 90 11.74 12.48 -7.76
CA GLY A 90 10.57 13.27 -7.40
C GLY A 90 9.26 12.47 -7.33
N SER A 91 9.30 11.15 -7.55
CA SER A 91 8.22 10.23 -7.20
C SER A 91 8.51 9.50 -5.89
N PHE A 92 7.46 8.96 -5.29
CA PHE A 92 7.46 8.44 -3.94
C PHE A 92 6.76 7.09 -3.87
N ILE A 93 7.41 6.16 -3.19
CA ILE A 93 6.90 4.87 -2.78
C ILE A 93 6.29 5.01 -1.38
N VAL A 94 5.06 4.55 -1.20
CA VAL A 94 4.38 4.60 0.11
C VAL A 94 4.85 3.43 0.98
N ILE A 95 5.54 3.75 2.08
CA ILE A 95 6.02 2.78 3.07
C ILE A 95 4.98 2.61 4.19
N ASP A 96 4.44 3.72 4.70
CA ASP A 96 3.32 3.73 5.65
C ASP A 96 2.32 4.86 5.32
N GLY A 97 1.06 4.69 5.74
CA GLY A 97 0.00 5.67 5.53
C GLY A 97 -0.84 5.45 4.28
N LYS A 98 -0.67 4.31 3.58
CA LYS A 98 -1.46 3.93 2.40
C LYS A 98 -2.96 4.10 2.63
N GLN A 99 -3.49 3.58 3.73
CA GLN A 99 -4.93 3.66 4.01
C GLN A 99 -5.42 5.11 4.22
N ARG A 100 -4.57 5.99 4.76
CA ARG A 100 -4.86 7.42 4.90
C ARG A 100 -4.92 8.10 3.53
N LEU A 101 -3.94 7.84 2.68
CA LEU A 101 -3.89 8.38 1.32
C LEU A 101 -5.09 7.92 0.47
N LEU A 102 -5.48 6.65 0.58
CA LEU A 102 -6.65 6.11 -0.12
C LEU A 102 -7.97 6.72 0.39
N ALA A 103 -8.10 6.91 1.70
CA ALA A 103 -9.27 7.55 2.29
C ALA A 103 -9.42 9.00 1.81
N ILE A 104 -8.34 9.79 1.84
CA ILE A 104 -8.32 11.18 1.36
C ILE A 104 -8.64 11.24 -0.13
N SER A 105 -7.94 10.46 -0.95
CA SER A 105 -8.11 10.51 -2.42
C SER A 105 -9.49 10.06 -2.85
N GLY A 106 -10.04 9.01 -2.22
CA GLY A 106 -11.38 8.52 -2.54
C GLY A 106 -12.51 9.39 -2.00
N PHE A 107 -12.25 10.23 -0.98
CA PHE A 107 -13.22 11.24 -0.55
C PHE A 107 -13.26 12.40 -1.55
N VAL A 108 -12.09 12.81 -2.04
CA VAL A 108 -11.93 13.96 -2.95
C VAL A 108 -12.40 13.65 -4.37
N ASP A 109 -12.00 12.50 -4.90
CA ASP A 109 -12.26 12.08 -6.28
C ASP A 109 -12.71 10.61 -6.28
N PRO A 110 -13.97 10.35 -5.89
CA PRO A 110 -14.50 8.98 -5.79
C PRO A 110 -14.60 8.27 -7.15
N ASP A 111 -14.68 9.04 -8.24
CA ASP A 111 -14.78 8.50 -9.60
C ASP A 111 -13.43 7.91 -10.05
N LYS A 112 -12.32 8.61 -9.74
CA LYS A 112 -10.96 8.13 -10.01
C LYS A 112 -10.46 7.13 -8.98
N PHE A 113 -10.86 7.28 -7.72
CA PHE A 113 -10.39 6.49 -6.59
C PHE A 113 -11.56 5.84 -5.83
N PRO A 114 -12.17 4.77 -6.37
CA PRO A 114 -13.38 4.13 -5.83
C PRO A 114 -13.09 3.24 -4.61
N TYR A 115 -12.50 3.82 -3.56
CA TYR A 115 -12.11 3.14 -2.32
C TYR A 115 -13.18 3.20 -1.24
N TRP A 116 -14.18 4.05 -1.40
CA TRP A 116 -15.33 4.17 -0.51
C TRP A 116 -16.51 3.40 -1.13
N LYS A 117 -17.30 2.70 -0.31
CA LYS A 117 -18.58 2.14 -0.81
C LYS A 117 -19.62 3.23 -1.05
N SER A 118 -19.53 4.30 -0.26
CA SER A 118 -20.33 5.51 -0.35
C SER A 118 -19.38 6.65 -0.03
N ASP A 119 -19.30 7.67 -0.90
CA ASP A 119 -18.44 8.86 -0.77
C ASP A 119 -18.88 9.83 0.34
N LYS A 120 -19.75 9.38 1.25
CA LYS A 120 -20.35 10.17 2.31
C LYS A 120 -19.78 9.78 3.66
N LEU A 121 -19.51 10.78 4.48
CA LEU A 121 -19.09 10.59 5.86
C LEU A 121 -20.18 9.87 6.66
N LYS A 122 -19.80 8.96 7.55
CA LYS A 122 -20.77 8.21 8.37
C LYS A 122 -20.24 7.78 9.73
N GLY A 123 -21.11 7.89 10.73
CA GLY A 123 -20.84 7.48 12.09
C GLY A 123 -19.86 8.43 12.78
N LEU A 124 -19.94 9.71 12.47
CA LEU A 124 -19.17 10.76 13.13
C LEU A 124 -19.77 11.04 14.51
N THR A 125 -18.89 11.22 15.50
CA THR A 125 -19.29 11.48 16.90
C THR A 125 -18.90 12.86 17.37
N THR A 126 -17.80 13.41 16.85
CA THR A 126 -17.29 14.74 17.22
C THR A 126 -17.95 15.82 16.35
N ARG A 127 -18.18 15.51 15.07
CA ARG A 127 -18.83 16.35 14.07
C ARG A 127 -20.05 15.64 13.46
N PRO A 128 -21.12 15.36 14.24
CA PRO A 128 -22.33 14.73 13.71
C PRO A 128 -23.04 15.61 12.66
N ASP A 129 -22.74 16.91 12.62
CA ASP A 129 -23.18 17.86 11.58
C ASP A 129 -22.61 17.55 10.19
N LEU A 130 -21.53 16.75 10.12
CA LEU A 130 -20.89 16.32 8.88
C LEU A 130 -21.31 14.91 8.44
N ASP A 131 -22.13 14.20 9.22
CA ASP A 131 -22.63 12.89 8.80
C ASP A 131 -23.49 13.03 7.53
N GLY A 132 -23.20 12.21 6.53
CA GLY A 132 -23.87 12.23 5.22
C GLY A 132 -23.30 13.24 4.21
N VAL A 133 -22.35 14.08 4.61
CA VAL A 133 -21.68 15.07 3.75
C VAL A 133 -20.60 14.38 2.90
N ASN A 134 -20.48 14.76 1.62
CA ASN A 134 -19.36 14.37 0.76
C ASN A 134 -18.50 15.57 0.33
N MET A 135 -17.43 15.33 -0.44
CA MET A 135 -16.57 16.42 -0.91
C MET A 135 -17.30 17.43 -1.81
N ARG A 136 -18.26 16.99 -2.63
CA ARG A 136 -19.03 17.89 -3.50
C ARG A 136 -19.90 18.84 -2.67
N ASP A 137 -20.48 18.33 -1.58
CA ASP A 137 -21.24 19.13 -0.62
C ASP A 137 -20.32 20.16 0.06
N LEU A 138 -19.15 19.72 0.57
CA LEU A 138 -18.15 20.62 1.17
C LEU A 138 -17.73 21.74 0.22
N SER A 139 -17.47 21.42 -1.05
CA SER A 139 -16.91 22.39 -2.00
C SER A 139 -17.95 23.33 -2.62
N SER A 140 -19.23 22.96 -2.64
CA SER A 140 -20.27 23.71 -3.37
C SER A 140 -21.30 24.40 -2.48
N GLN A 141 -21.47 23.95 -1.23
CA GLN A 141 -22.46 24.52 -0.32
C GLN A 141 -21.83 25.58 0.59
N ILE A 142 -22.43 26.77 0.63
CA ILE A 142 -21.90 27.92 1.38
C ILE A 142 -21.75 27.66 2.89
N ASN A 143 -22.60 26.81 3.47
CA ASN A 143 -22.56 26.44 4.88
C ASN A 143 -21.35 25.57 5.26
N TYR A 144 -20.63 25.01 4.29
CA TYR A 144 -19.44 24.17 4.52
C TYR A 144 -18.14 24.82 4.04
N GLU A 145 -18.15 26.11 3.71
CA GLU A 145 -16.97 26.83 3.19
C GLU A 145 -15.78 26.78 4.16
N THR A 146 -16.05 26.83 5.47
CA THR A 146 -15.02 26.76 6.51
C THR A 146 -14.43 25.36 6.60
N GLU A 147 -15.27 24.33 6.63
CA GLU A 147 -14.85 22.92 6.70
C GLU A 147 -14.08 22.51 5.45
N HIS A 148 -14.48 22.99 4.27
CA HIS A 148 -13.76 22.79 3.03
C HIS A 148 -12.34 23.38 3.09
N ARG A 149 -12.21 24.62 3.57
CA ARG A 149 -10.90 25.24 3.79
C ARG A 149 -10.08 24.50 4.83
N GLN A 150 -10.69 24.09 5.94
CA GLN A 150 -10.01 23.33 7.00
C GLN A 150 -9.49 22.00 6.46
N PHE A 151 -10.31 21.27 5.71
CA PHE A 151 -9.93 20.00 5.11
C PHE A 151 -8.73 20.15 4.17
N LEU A 152 -8.79 21.09 3.20
CA LEU A 152 -7.74 21.24 2.19
C LEU A 152 -6.41 21.74 2.78
N ASN A 153 -6.49 22.59 3.82
CA ASN A 153 -5.31 23.14 4.50
C ASN A 153 -4.80 22.27 5.66
N ALA A 154 -5.53 21.22 6.05
CA ALA A 154 -5.05 20.28 7.08
C ALA A 154 -3.72 19.68 6.63
N ASP A 155 -2.72 19.73 7.49
CA ASP A 155 -1.39 19.21 7.23
C ASP A 155 -1.21 17.80 7.80
N ILE A 156 -0.50 16.97 7.05
CA ILE A 156 -0.07 15.64 7.49
C ILE A 156 1.44 15.60 7.36
N ARG A 157 2.10 15.28 8.47
CA ARG A 157 3.55 15.05 8.47
C ARG A 157 3.88 13.91 7.52
N CYS A 158 4.75 14.17 6.57
CA CYS A 158 5.30 13.20 5.63
C CYS A 158 6.79 13.03 5.91
N THR A 159 7.19 11.86 6.38
CA THR A 159 8.60 11.49 6.54
C THR A 159 9.09 10.86 5.26
N ILE A 160 10.13 11.44 4.68
CA ILE A 160 10.70 11.05 3.40
C ILE A 160 12.07 10.41 3.63
N ILE A 161 12.24 9.22 3.08
CA ILE A 161 13.47 8.42 3.11
C ILE A 161 14.09 8.49 1.72
N THR A 162 15.37 8.88 1.64
CA THR A 162 16.14 8.87 0.39
C THR A 162 17.53 8.29 0.64
N GLY A 163 18.25 7.96 -0.43
CA GLY A 163 19.62 7.45 -0.34
C GLY A 163 19.76 6.02 0.22
N TYR A 164 18.67 5.24 0.29
CA TYR A 164 18.75 3.81 0.61
C TYR A 164 19.48 3.05 -0.50
N LYS A 165 20.35 2.09 -0.17
CA LYS A 165 21.13 1.36 -1.18
C LYS A 165 20.42 0.13 -1.74
N SER A 166 19.44 -0.38 -1.02
CA SER A 166 18.70 -1.58 -1.40
C SER A 166 17.26 -1.51 -0.91
N GLU A 167 16.37 -2.23 -1.58
CA GLU A 167 14.99 -2.43 -1.15
C GLU A 167 14.91 -3.07 0.24
N GLN A 168 15.88 -3.92 0.61
CA GLN A 168 15.96 -4.57 1.92
C GLN A 168 16.00 -3.55 3.08
N VAL A 169 16.64 -2.41 2.87
CA VAL A 169 16.62 -1.30 3.84
C VAL A 169 15.19 -0.78 4.03
N LEU A 170 14.42 -0.63 2.94
CA LEU A 170 13.03 -0.20 3.03
C LEU A 170 12.18 -1.24 3.76
N TYR A 171 12.42 -2.54 3.56
CA TYR A 171 11.77 -3.61 4.33
C TYR A 171 12.09 -3.54 5.83
N ASP A 172 13.34 -3.31 6.21
CA ASP A 172 13.72 -3.19 7.62
C ASP A 172 13.15 -1.93 8.28
N ILE A 173 13.23 -0.77 7.60
CA ILE A 173 12.60 0.47 8.07
C ILE A 173 11.10 0.27 8.25
N PHE A 174 10.46 -0.33 7.24
CA PHE A 174 9.08 -0.71 7.30
C PHE A 174 8.81 -1.56 8.55
N TYR A 175 9.46 -2.72 8.69
CA TYR A 175 9.28 -3.62 9.83
C TYR A 175 9.41 -2.90 11.18
N ARG A 176 10.42 -2.04 11.35
CA ARG A 176 10.66 -1.28 12.58
C ARG A 176 9.60 -0.21 12.87
N LEU A 177 9.03 0.42 11.83
CA LEU A 177 7.93 1.36 12.00
C LEU A 177 6.64 0.69 12.48
N ASN A 178 6.57 -0.64 12.30
CA ASN A 178 5.31 -1.36 12.30
C ASN A 178 5.03 -2.18 13.55
N SER A 179 5.86 -2.08 14.59
CA SER A 179 5.61 -2.77 15.87
C SER A 179 4.32 -2.31 16.59
N ALA A 180 3.66 -1.24 16.14
CA ALA A 180 2.50 -0.64 16.81
C ALA A 180 1.31 -0.26 15.90
N SER A 181 1.32 -0.60 14.61
CA SER A 181 0.23 -0.25 13.68
C SER A 181 -0.07 -1.38 12.69
N VAL A 182 -1.04 -1.21 11.78
CA VAL A 182 -1.36 -2.21 10.74
C VAL A 182 -0.67 -1.80 9.44
N PRO A 183 0.53 -2.31 9.15
CA PRO A 183 1.29 -1.89 8.00
C PRO A 183 0.97 -2.73 6.76
N LEU A 184 1.66 -2.50 5.64
CA LEU A 184 1.68 -3.47 4.52
C LEU A 184 2.08 -4.90 4.98
N SER A 185 1.75 -5.93 4.22
CA SER A 185 2.45 -7.21 4.38
C SER A 185 3.77 -7.19 3.63
N SER A 186 4.65 -8.13 3.94
CA SER A 186 5.85 -8.46 3.16
C SER A 186 5.55 -8.60 1.66
N GLN A 187 4.46 -9.31 1.32
CA GLN A 187 4.02 -9.40 -0.06
C GLN A 187 3.52 -8.06 -0.62
N GLU A 188 2.75 -7.27 0.14
CA GLU A 188 2.32 -5.95 -0.31
C GLU A 188 3.52 -5.03 -0.60
N LEU A 189 4.55 -5.05 0.23
CA LEU A 189 5.77 -4.26 -0.01
C LEU A 189 6.56 -4.81 -1.21
N ARG A 190 6.68 -6.14 -1.34
CA ARG A 190 7.31 -6.79 -2.51
C ARG A 190 6.67 -6.38 -3.82
N GLN A 191 5.36 -6.34 -3.85
CA GLN A 191 4.62 -5.90 -5.02
C GLN A 191 4.83 -4.42 -5.34
N VAL A 192 4.90 -3.58 -4.31
CA VAL A 192 5.12 -2.14 -4.49
C VAL A 192 6.53 -1.84 -5.02
N LEU A 193 7.54 -2.57 -4.54
CA LEU A 193 8.94 -2.36 -4.91
C LEU A 193 9.31 -3.02 -6.24
N ASN A 194 8.74 -4.18 -6.57
CA ASN A 194 9.10 -4.96 -7.76
C ASN A 194 7.94 -4.99 -8.77
N ARG A 195 7.60 -3.81 -9.30
CA ARG A 195 6.54 -3.67 -10.31
C ARG A 195 7.02 -4.09 -11.69
N GLY A 196 6.12 -4.75 -12.42
CA GLY A 196 6.36 -5.19 -13.79
C GLY A 196 5.30 -6.18 -14.24
N ALA A 197 5.45 -6.66 -15.47
CA ALA A 197 4.42 -7.48 -16.11
C ALA A 197 4.18 -8.83 -15.40
N PHE A 198 5.19 -9.40 -14.74
CA PHE A 198 5.01 -10.63 -13.97
C PHE A 198 4.24 -10.40 -12.66
N SER A 199 4.59 -9.35 -11.91
CA SER A 199 3.84 -8.99 -10.71
C SER A 199 2.39 -8.62 -11.06
N GLU A 200 2.17 -7.92 -12.18
CA GLU A 200 0.83 -7.64 -12.70
C GLU A 200 0.04 -8.90 -13.07
N LEU A 201 0.67 -9.93 -13.64
CA LEU A 201 -0.01 -11.21 -13.89
C LEU A 201 -0.49 -11.83 -12.58
N ILE A 202 0.39 -11.95 -11.58
CA ILE A 202 0.05 -12.54 -10.28
C ILE A 202 -1.15 -11.82 -9.65
N MET A 203 -1.17 -10.48 -9.74
CA MET A 203 -2.30 -9.70 -9.26
C MET A 203 -3.57 -9.89 -10.08
N THR A 204 -3.45 -9.92 -11.40
CA THR A 204 -4.58 -10.11 -12.30
C THR A 204 -5.28 -11.43 -12.01
N GLU A 205 -4.51 -12.50 -11.83
CA GLU A 205 -5.07 -13.81 -11.51
C GLU A 205 -5.67 -13.86 -10.11
N THR A 206 -4.94 -13.40 -9.09
CA THR A 206 -5.45 -13.48 -7.71
C THR A 206 -6.58 -12.50 -7.42
N ASN A 207 -6.76 -11.45 -8.21
CA ASN A 207 -7.92 -10.55 -8.10
C ASN A 207 -9.23 -11.17 -8.59
N ARG A 208 -9.19 -12.33 -9.24
CA ARG A 208 -10.36 -13.14 -9.62
C ARG A 208 -10.60 -14.19 -8.54
N VAL A 209 -11.84 -14.68 -8.40
CA VAL A 209 -12.09 -15.85 -7.55
C VAL A 209 -11.49 -17.08 -8.23
N ILE A 210 -10.50 -17.69 -7.59
CA ILE A 210 -9.75 -18.85 -8.10
C ILE A 210 -9.79 -20.01 -7.09
N PRO A 211 -9.55 -21.27 -7.51
CA PRO A 211 -9.55 -22.42 -6.60
C PRO A 211 -8.62 -22.28 -5.40
N LEU A 212 -7.52 -21.52 -5.55
CA LEU A 212 -6.62 -21.20 -4.45
C LEU A 212 -7.36 -20.55 -3.26
N HIS A 213 -8.36 -19.71 -3.50
CA HIS A 213 -9.14 -19.07 -2.43
C HIS A 213 -9.90 -20.10 -1.61
N GLU A 214 -10.49 -21.12 -2.23
CA GLU A 214 -11.18 -22.20 -1.53
C GLU A 214 -10.21 -23.01 -0.66
N VAL A 215 -9.03 -23.36 -1.20
CA VAL A 215 -7.97 -24.05 -0.45
C VAL A 215 -7.51 -23.24 0.77
N MET A 216 -7.49 -21.92 0.64
CA MET A 216 -7.12 -21.00 1.72
C MET A 216 -8.28 -20.67 2.68
N GLY A 217 -9.48 -21.22 2.46
CA GLY A 217 -10.67 -20.90 3.25
C GLY A 217 -11.17 -19.47 3.08
N LEU A 218 -10.87 -18.85 1.94
CA LEU A 218 -11.25 -17.48 1.59
C LEU A 218 -12.46 -17.48 0.67
N SER A 219 -13.35 -16.50 0.84
CA SER A 219 -14.48 -16.28 -0.07
C SER A 219 -14.11 -15.51 -1.35
N GLY A 220 -12.83 -15.20 -1.55
CA GLY A 220 -12.32 -14.42 -2.67
C GLY A 220 -10.95 -13.78 -2.40
N PRO A 221 -10.57 -12.77 -3.21
CA PRO A 221 -9.26 -12.10 -3.12
C PRO A 221 -8.91 -11.59 -1.72
N ASP A 222 -7.70 -11.88 -1.24
CA ASP A 222 -7.27 -11.55 0.14
C ASP A 222 -6.77 -10.09 0.29
N PRO A 223 -7.33 -9.25 1.17
CA PRO A 223 -6.86 -7.89 1.45
C PRO A 223 -5.37 -7.71 1.74
N ARG A 224 -4.71 -8.74 2.26
CA ARG A 224 -3.31 -8.74 2.67
C ARG A 224 -2.38 -9.40 1.65
N LEU A 225 -2.91 -9.76 0.48
CA LEU A 225 -2.21 -10.40 -0.63
C LEU A 225 -1.61 -11.78 -0.28
N ARG A 226 -2.18 -12.48 0.71
CA ARG A 226 -1.72 -13.83 1.11
C ARG A 226 -1.88 -14.84 -0.04
N ASP A 227 -2.98 -14.75 -0.77
CA ASP A 227 -3.23 -15.52 -1.99
C ASP A 227 -2.20 -15.22 -3.10
N ALA A 228 -1.85 -13.95 -3.32
CA ALA A 228 -0.82 -13.56 -4.28
C ALA A 228 0.56 -14.10 -3.87
N GLU A 229 0.86 -14.10 -2.58
CA GLU A 229 2.08 -14.71 -2.06
C GLU A 229 2.10 -16.22 -2.26
N ILE A 230 1.00 -16.93 -1.96
CA ILE A 230 0.93 -18.38 -2.18
C ILE A 230 1.04 -18.72 -3.67
N LEU A 231 0.41 -17.94 -4.55
CA LEU A 231 0.57 -18.10 -6.00
C LEU A 231 2.03 -17.88 -6.42
N LEU A 232 2.68 -16.83 -5.91
CA LEU A 232 4.11 -16.57 -6.17
C LEU A 232 4.99 -17.71 -5.66
N ARG A 233 4.73 -18.23 -4.44
CA ARG A 233 5.44 -19.38 -3.86
C ARG A 233 5.30 -20.61 -4.76
N TYR A 234 4.09 -20.90 -5.23
CA TYR A 234 3.84 -22.02 -6.15
C TYR A 234 4.64 -21.87 -7.45
N ILE A 235 4.55 -20.71 -8.11
CA ILE A 235 5.28 -20.45 -9.36
C ILE A 235 6.79 -20.56 -9.11
N ALA A 236 7.31 -19.90 -8.07
CA ALA A 236 8.73 -19.89 -7.73
C ALA A 236 9.29 -21.29 -7.49
N LEU A 237 8.59 -22.12 -6.71
CA LEU A 237 9.03 -23.49 -6.44
C LEU A 237 8.98 -24.37 -7.69
N CYS A 238 7.99 -24.18 -8.57
CA CYS A 238 7.89 -24.96 -9.81
C CYS A 238 8.93 -24.58 -10.87
N THR A 239 9.30 -23.29 -10.96
CA THR A 239 10.17 -22.80 -12.03
C THR A 239 11.63 -22.63 -11.59
N ARG A 240 11.86 -22.33 -10.31
CA ARG A 240 13.18 -21.96 -9.75
C ARG A 240 13.48 -22.66 -8.42
N GLY A 241 12.76 -23.71 -8.05
CA GLY A 241 12.93 -24.38 -6.75
C GLY A 241 14.35 -24.89 -6.47
N ASN A 242 15.12 -25.22 -7.51
CA ASN A 242 16.53 -25.60 -7.42
C ASN A 242 17.46 -24.45 -6.99
N GLU A 243 17.00 -23.20 -7.06
CA GLU A 243 17.73 -22.01 -6.63
C GLU A 243 17.43 -21.61 -5.19
N TYR A 244 16.43 -22.22 -4.54
CA TYR A 244 16.11 -21.93 -3.15
C TYR A 244 17.27 -22.31 -2.21
N ARG A 245 17.59 -21.43 -1.25
CA ARG A 245 18.72 -21.58 -0.30
C ARG A 245 18.33 -21.45 1.17
N GLY A 246 17.04 -21.47 1.50
CA GLY A 246 16.54 -21.38 2.88
C GLY A 246 15.89 -20.04 3.23
N ASN A 247 16.29 -18.94 2.59
CA ASN A 247 15.63 -17.64 2.76
C ASN A 247 14.48 -17.49 1.74
N LEU A 248 13.24 -17.68 2.21
CA LEU A 248 12.07 -17.66 1.32
C LEU A 248 11.75 -16.24 0.86
N SER A 249 11.88 -15.23 1.72
CA SER A 249 11.57 -13.84 1.36
C SER A 249 12.48 -13.32 0.23
N ALA A 250 13.79 -13.57 0.33
CA ALA A 250 14.75 -13.26 -0.72
C ALA A 250 14.42 -14.03 -2.00
N PHE A 251 14.17 -15.34 -1.90
CA PHE A 251 13.83 -16.19 -3.03
C PHE A 251 12.59 -15.72 -3.80
N LEU A 252 11.52 -15.32 -3.11
CA LEU A 252 10.31 -14.80 -3.73
C LEU A 252 10.54 -13.43 -4.38
N THR A 253 11.34 -12.57 -3.76
CA THR A 253 11.71 -11.26 -4.30
C THR A 253 12.54 -11.41 -5.58
N ASP A 254 13.56 -12.26 -5.55
CA ASP A 254 14.40 -12.55 -6.71
C ASP A 254 13.60 -13.21 -7.84
N THR A 255 12.67 -14.11 -7.51
CA THR A 255 11.78 -14.71 -8.50
C THR A 255 10.89 -13.66 -9.18
N LEU A 256 10.31 -12.75 -8.39
CA LEU A 256 9.45 -11.69 -8.91
C LEU A 256 10.24 -10.75 -9.83
N ARG A 257 11.44 -10.35 -9.40
CA ARG A 257 12.35 -9.50 -10.18
C ARG A 257 12.78 -10.16 -11.48
N TYR A 258 13.25 -11.40 -11.40
CA TYR A 258 13.63 -12.18 -12.57
C TYR A 258 12.47 -12.30 -13.57
N GLY A 259 11.26 -12.60 -13.08
CA GLY A 259 10.08 -12.70 -13.95
C GLY A 259 9.72 -11.37 -14.60
N ASN A 260 9.84 -10.24 -13.89
CA ASN A 260 9.64 -8.91 -14.48
C ASN A 260 10.68 -8.59 -15.56
N GLU A 261 11.96 -8.93 -15.34
CA GLU A 261 13.04 -8.69 -16.29
C GLU A 261 12.98 -9.59 -17.54
N ASN A 262 12.46 -10.82 -17.40
CA ASN A 262 12.49 -11.84 -18.45
C ASN A 262 11.09 -12.19 -18.99
N TRP A 263 10.09 -11.32 -18.79
CA TRP A 263 8.68 -11.61 -18.99
C TRP A 263 8.31 -12.26 -20.34
N PRO A 264 8.78 -11.78 -21.51
CA PRO A 264 8.40 -12.38 -22.78
C PRO A 264 8.82 -13.85 -22.95
N GLN A 265 9.85 -14.29 -22.21
CA GLN A 265 10.37 -15.65 -22.27
C GLN A 265 9.70 -16.54 -21.21
N GLU A 266 9.40 -15.96 -20.05
CA GLU A 266 8.77 -16.64 -18.92
C GLU A 266 7.27 -16.83 -19.11
N GLU A 267 6.58 -15.97 -19.86
CA GLU A 267 5.14 -16.10 -20.17
C GLU A 267 4.78 -17.50 -20.72
N LYS A 268 5.65 -18.07 -21.58
CA LYS A 268 5.44 -19.42 -22.14
C LYS A 268 5.62 -20.53 -21.13
N LYS A 269 6.42 -20.33 -20.09
CA LYS A 269 6.64 -21.31 -19.01
C LYS A 269 5.52 -21.22 -17.98
N THR A 270 5.09 -20.00 -17.63
CA THR A 270 3.97 -19.77 -16.71
C THR A 270 2.64 -20.23 -17.31
N SER A 271 2.41 -20.04 -18.62
CA SER A 271 1.23 -20.58 -19.32
C SER A 271 1.09 -22.10 -19.22
N ARG A 272 2.21 -22.83 -19.06
CA ARG A 272 2.21 -24.31 -18.89
C ARG A 272 1.77 -24.74 -17.49
N LEU A 273 1.71 -23.82 -16.54
CA LEU A 273 1.22 -24.05 -15.18
C LEU A 273 -0.31 -23.90 -15.07
N GLY A 274 -1.00 -23.64 -16.18
CA GLY A 274 -2.45 -23.47 -16.22
C GLY A 274 -2.93 -22.10 -15.72
N LEU A 275 -2.04 -21.09 -15.77
CA LEU A 275 -2.32 -19.67 -15.55
C LEU A 275 -2.56 -18.98 -16.90
#